data_AF-A0A1E7I154-F1
#
_entry.id   AF-A0A1E7I154-F1
#
_cell.length_a   1.000
_cell.length_b   1.000
_cell.length_c   1.000
_cell.angle_alpha   90.00
_cell.angle_beta   90.00
_cell.angle_gamma   90.00
#
_symmetry.space_group_name_H-M   'P 1'
#
loop_
_entity.id
_entity.type
_entity.pdbx_description
1 polymer ?
#
loop_
_entity_poly.entity_id
_entity_poly.type
_entity_poly.pdbx_seq_one_letter_code
_entity_poly.pdbx_strand_id
1 'polypeptide(L)'
;MDLGVAESAVKKADAGDLDGAEADLVNYYSPEKVKWHLMTMRAVRAFSTRMRLAEKGLEDYEAERYHACVPVVLALMDGLVNDLHQQRKGFFAKDVDLEAWDSIAAHSKGLGKLTKVLREGRYKTTTDLITIPYRNGILHGRDIGYDNRMVAAKTWATLFAVQDWAIRVEQGLLEAQPEDPSPSWHEVLKNIRENEEDKIRLQQWEPRQIQPSRDVPASGAPDTYPKGTPERKLTEYLDYWKKRNFGFMARCIAPIFGPPSKIAPARVREEFEYKKLISFELKEIRDEAAAITVINTKIQFEVDGQPTETQFVFRLVNSDENGQPATRGKPGSEWGLVFWAIS
;
A
#
# COMPACT_ATOMS: atom_id res chain seq x y z
N MET A 1 7.40 -0.85 8.09
CA MET A 1 7.72 -0.07 9.31
C MET A 1 8.71 1.01 8.93
N ASP A 2 8.66 2.17 9.57
CA ASP A 2 9.66 3.22 9.36
C ASP A 2 10.99 2.83 10.03
N LEU A 3 12.11 3.01 9.32
CA LEU A 3 13.45 2.68 9.82
C LEU A 3 13.82 3.48 11.07
N GLY A 4 13.45 4.77 11.12
CA GLY A 4 13.72 5.61 12.29
C GLY A 4 12.96 5.16 13.53
N VAL A 5 11.71 4.71 13.38
CA VAL A 5 10.93 4.13 14.48
C VAL A 5 11.55 2.81 14.97
N ALA A 6 11.97 1.94 14.04
CA ALA A 6 12.61 0.68 14.41
C ALA A 6 13.93 0.91 15.15
N GLU A 7 14.78 1.83 14.67
CA GLU A 7 16.02 2.21 15.34
C GLU A 7 15.78 2.82 16.73
N SER A 8 14.77 3.68 16.87
CA SER A 8 14.38 4.26 18.17
C SER A 8 13.99 3.16 19.16
N ALA A 9 13.12 2.24 18.74
CA ALA A 9 12.66 1.13 19.57
C ALA A 9 13.81 0.22 20.01
N VAL A 10 14.73 -0.12 19.09
CA VAL A 10 15.92 -0.92 19.41
C VAL A 10 16.81 -0.20 20.43
N LYS A 11 17.09 1.09 20.22
CA LYS A 11 17.91 1.88 21.17
C LYS A 11 17.30 1.93 22.57
N LYS A 12 15.98 2.09 22.67
CA LYS A 12 15.27 2.07 23.95
C LYS A 12 15.32 0.70 24.61
N ALA A 13 15.09 -0.36 23.85
CA ALA A 13 15.17 -1.73 24.35
C ALA A 13 16.58 -2.08 24.85
N ASP A 14 17.62 -1.69 24.12
CA ASP A 14 19.03 -1.87 24.52
C ASP A 14 19.37 -1.08 25.80
N ALA A 15 18.71 0.06 26.01
CA ALA A 15 18.81 0.85 27.23
C ALA A 15 17.94 0.32 28.39
N GLY A 16 17.20 -0.77 28.20
CA GLY A 16 16.32 -1.39 29.19
C GLY A 16 14.90 -0.81 29.26
N ASP A 17 14.57 0.16 28.41
CA ASP A 17 13.23 0.78 28.31
C ASP A 17 12.35 0.02 27.32
N LEU A 18 11.87 -1.15 27.74
CA LEU A 18 11.00 -2.01 26.92
C LEU A 18 9.62 -1.38 26.68
N ASP A 19 9.07 -0.71 27.69
CA ASP A 19 7.75 -0.08 27.60
C ASP A 19 7.78 1.11 26.63
N GLY A 20 8.82 1.94 26.67
CA GLY A 20 9.02 3.02 25.72
C GLY A 20 9.31 2.53 24.30
N ALA A 21 10.03 1.41 24.15
CA ALA A 21 10.22 0.77 22.85
C ALA A 21 8.90 0.26 22.26
N GLU A 22 8.08 -0.41 23.08
CA GLU A 22 6.77 -0.90 22.67
C GLU A 22 5.82 0.24 22.34
N ALA A 23 5.84 1.32 23.13
CA ALA A 23 5.05 2.51 22.87
C ALA A 23 5.39 3.16 21.52
N ASP A 24 6.67 3.26 21.14
CA ASP A 24 7.08 3.79 19.83
C ASP A 24 6.49 2.97 18.68
N LEU A 25 6.58 1.64 18.77
CA LEU A 25 6.06 0.73 17.76
C LEU A 25 4.53 0.84 17.64
N VAL A 26 3.83 0.98 18.76
CA VAL A 26 2.37 1.14 18.80
C VAL A 26 1.95 2.51 18.29
N ASN A 27 2.72 3.54 18.62
CA ASN A 27 2.49 4.91 18.16
C ASN A 27 2.61 5.05 16.65
N TYR A 28 3.49 4.28 16.02
CA TYR A 28 3.61 4.23 14.57
C TYR A 28 2.33 3.76 13.88
N TYR A 29 1.52 2.90 14.50
CA TYR A 29 0.23 2.49 13.95
C TYR A 29 -0.89 3.47 14.31
N SER A 30 -0.70 4.75 13.98
CA SER A 30 -1.77 5.76 14.01
C SER A 30 -2.87 5.42 12.99
N PRO A 31 -4.09 5.97 13.12
CA PRO A 31 -5.13 5.70 12.15
C PRO A 31 -4.75 6.05 10.70
N GLU A 32 -4.01 7.14 10.49
CA GLU A 32 -3.50 7.53 9.17
C GLU A 32 -2.52 6.49 8.62
N LYS A 33 -1.66 5.93 9.49
CA LYS A 33 -0.72 4.87 9.10
C LYS A 33 -1.43 3.55 8.84
N VAL A 34 -2.42 3.18 9.65
CA VAL A 34 -3.26 2.00 9.40
C VAL A 34 -4.00 2.15 8.08
N LYS A 35 -4.58 3.32 7.80
CA LYS A 35 -5.21 3.64 6.51
C LYS A 35 -4.26 3.46 5.35
N TRP A 36 -3.04 3.99 5.46
CA TRP A 36 -2.01 3.84 4.43
C TRP A 36 -1.64 2.37 4.19
N HIS A 37 -1.43 1.57 5.25
CA HIS A 37 -1.15 0.13 5.12
C HIS A 37 -2.36 -0.65 4.58
N LEU A 38 -3.60 -0.27 4.93
CA LEU A 38 -4.79 -0.86 4.32
C LEU A 38 -4.88 -0.59 2.81
N MET A 39 -4.41 0.57 2.36
CA MET A 39 -4.36 0.85 0.92
C MET A 39 -3.38 -0.07 0.20
N THR A 40 -2.25 -0.44 0.82
CA THR A 40 -1.31 -1.40 0.22
C THR A 40 -1.89 -2.83 0.21
N MET A 41 -2.78 -3.19 1.15
CA MET A 41 -3.45 -4.49 1.17
C MET A 41 -4.26 -4.78 -0.09
N ARG A 42 -4.60 -3.75 -0.89
CA ARG A 42 -5.25 -3.91 -2.21
C ARG A 42 -4.38 -4.67 -3.22
N ALA A 43 -3.07 -4.74 -3.01
CA ALA A 43 -2.17 -5.54 -3.83
C ALA A 43 -2.35 -7.06 -3.61
N VAL A 44 -2.90 -7.48 -2.46
CA VAL A 44 -3.17 -8.89 -2.14
C VAL A 44 -4.54 -9.27 -2.69
N ARG A 45 -4.58 -10.07 -3.76
CA ARG A 45 -5.82 -10.45 -4.44
C ARG A 45 -6.79 -11.18 -3.49
N ALA A 46 -6.28 -12.10 -2.68
CA ALA A 46 -7.06 -12.86 -1.71
C ALA A 46 -7.68 -11.98 -0.61
N PHE A 47 -7.17 -10.77 -0.39
CA PHE A 47 -7.72 -9.85 0.60
C PHE A 47 -8.83 -8.94 0.05
N SER A 48 -9.02 -8.89 -1.27
CA SER A 48 -9.94 -7.92 -1.91
C SER A 48 -11.39 -7.99 -1.40
N THR A 49 -11.92 -9.20 -1.17
CA THR A 49 -13.27 -9.43 -0.63
C THR A 49 -13.44 -9.00 0.84
N ARG A 50 -12.32 -8.83 1.56
CA ARG A 50 -12.26 -8.45 2.98
C ARG A 50 -12.13 -6.93 3.18
N MET A 51 -11.81 -6.18 2.12
CA MET A 51 -11.49 -4.75 2.20
C MET A 51 -12.61 -3.94 2.86
N ARG A 52 -13.87 -4.19 2.49
CA ARG A 52 -15.02 -3.50 3.08
C ARG A 52 -15.12 -3.67 4.60
N LEU A 53 -14.78 -4.84 5.14
CA LEU A 53 -14.78 -5.07 6.59
C LEU A 53 -13.53 -4.47 7.25
N ALA A 54 -12.40 -4.46 6.55
CA ALA A 54 -11.18 -3.85 7.02
C ALA A 54 -11.32 -2.32 7.15
N GLU A 55 -11.98 -1.67 6.18
CA GLU A 55 -12.30 -0.24 6.20
C GLU A 55 -13.23 0.10 7.40
N LYS A 56 -14.24 -0.73 7.68
CA LYS A 56 -15.05 -0.59 8.91
C LYS A 56 -14.23 -0.75 10.18
N GLY A 57 -13.31 -1.72 10.21
CA GLY A 57 -12.38 -1.89 11.33
C GLY A 57 -11.49 -0.65 11.53
N LEU A 58 -11.11 0.05 10.46
CA LEU A 58 -10.39 1.31 10.54
C LEU A 58 -11.28 2.43 11.09
N GLU A 59 -12.53 2.56 10.65
CA GLU A 59 -13.49 3.53 11.21
C GLU A 59 -13.66 3.33 12.72
N ASP A 60 -13.74 2.07 13.16
CA ASP A 60 -13.78 1.71 14.58
C ASP A 60 -12.47 2.04 15.30
N TYR A 61 -11.31 1.83 14.66
CA TYR A 61 -10.01 2.19 15.22
C TYR A 61 -9.83 3.71 15.38
N GLU A 62 -10.26 4.50 14.39
CA GLU A 62 -10.30 5.97 14.42
C GLU A 62 -11.21 6.49 15.54
N ALA A 63 -12.34 5.82 15.75
CA ALA A 63 -13.29 6.16 16.82
C ALA A 63 -12.94 5.55 18.19
N GLU A 64 -11.75 4.96 18.34
CA GLU A 64 -11.27 4.29 19.55
C GLU A 64 -12.18 3.14 20.05
N ARG A 65 -12.98 2.55 19.16
CA ARG A 65 -13.84 1.39 19.43
C ARG A 65 -13.06 0.08 19.28
N TYR A 66 -12.05 -0.12 20.12
CA TYR A 66 -11.13 -1.26 19.97
C TYR A 66 -11.81 -2.61 20.18
N HIS A 67 -12.86 -2.67 21.00
CA HIS A 67 -13.70 -3.85 21.20
C HIS A 67 -14.29 -4.39 19.89
N ALA A 68 -14.58 -3.50 18.93
CA ALA A 68 -15.17 -3.84 17.65
C ALA A 68 -14.10 -4.12 16.59
N CYS A 69 -13.04 -3.30 16.50
CA CYS A 69 -12.04 -3.48 15.46
C CYS A 69 -11.16 -4.72 15.68
N VAL A 70 -10.75 -5.02 16.92
CA VAL A 70 -9.83 -6.13 17.21
C VAL A 70 -10.39 -7.48 16.73
N PRO A 71 -11.61 -7.91 17.11
CA PRO A 71 -12.16 -9.19 16.64
C PRO A 71 -12.30 -9.26 15.13
N VAL A 72 -12.68 -8.15 14.49
CA VAL A 72 -12.80 -8.07 13.01
C VAL A 72 -11.44 -8.33 12.37
N VAL A 73 -10.40 -7.59 12.76
CA VAL A 73 -9.07 -7.69 12.16
C VAL A 73 -8.48 -9.09 12.39
N LEU A 74 -8.66 -9.68 13.58
CA LEU A 74 -8.26 -11.06 13.86
C LEU A 74 -8.92 -12.06 12.90
N ALA A 75 -10.21 -11.91 12.62
CA ALA A 75 -10.94 -12.77 11.69
C ALA A 75 -10.49 -12.59 10.23
N LEU A 76 -10.24 -11.35 9.81
CA LEU A 76 -9.75 -11.05 8.45
C LEU A 76 -8.36 -11.66 8.21
N MET A 77 -7.48 -11.56 9.21
CA MET A 77 -6.14 -12.15 9.17
C MET A 77 -6.21 -13.68 9.10
N ASP A 78 -7.01 -14.31 9.95
CA ASP A 78 -7.15 -15.78 9.95
C ASP A 78 -7.69 -16.29 8.61
N GLY A 79 -8.70 -15.61 8.06
CA GLY A 79 -9.28 -15.94 6.76
C GLY A 79 -8.33 -15.72 5.59
N LEU A 80 -7.55 -14.63 5.58
CA LEU A 80 -6.55 -14.39 4.54
C LEU A 80 -5.53 -15.53 4.48
N VAL A 81 -4.99 -15.91 5.64
CA VAL A 81 -4.04 -17.01 5.72
C VAL A 81 -4.68 -18.33 5.30
N ASN A 82 -5.92 -18.58 5.71
CA ASN A 82 -6.65 -19.79 5.30
C ASN A 82 -6.77 -19.94 3.79
N ASP A 83 -7.11 -18.86 3.09
CA ASP A 83 -7.31 -18.88 1.63
C ASP A 83 -6.01 -19.15 0.87
N LEU A 84 -4.88 -18.67 1.38
CA LEU A 84 -3.57 -18.72 0.71
C LEU A 84 -2.72 -19.93 1.14
N HIS A 85 -2.89 -20.42 2.37
CA HIS A 85 -2.10 -21.53 2.88
C HIS A 85 -2.50 -22.84 2.19
N GLN A 86 -1.52 -23.61 1.72
CA GLN A 86 -1.73 -24.83 0.92
C GLN A 86 -2.65 -25.86 1.59
N GLN A 87 -2.59 -25.96 2.92
CA GLN A 87 -3.42 -26.87 3.73
C GLN A 87 -4.72 -26.23 4.26
N ARG A 88 -5.10 -25.03 3.80
CA ARG A 88 -6.25 -24.25 4.32
C ARG A 88 -6.25 -24.11 5.84
N LYS A 89 -5.10 -23.75 6.38
CA LYS A 89 -4.91 -23.45 7.80
C LYS A 89 -4.95 -21.93 7.98
N GLY A 90 -5.72 -21.45 8.94
CA GLY A 90 -5.70 -20.04 9.33
C GLY A 90 -4.45 -19.67 10.13
N PHE A 91 -4.21 -18.39 10.32
CA PHE A 91 -3.09 -17.84 11.10
C PHE A 91 -3.02 -18.42 12.53
N PHE A 92 -4.17 -18.72 13.13
CA PHE A 92 -4.24 -19.24 14.51
C PHE A 92 -4.27 -20.77 14.58
N ALA A 93 -4.17 -21.47 13.45
CA ALA A 93 -4.12 -22.92 13.43
C ALA A 93 -2.84 -23.45 14.10
N LYS A 94 -2.91 -24.69 14.62
CA LYS A 94 -1.74 -25.40 15.09
C LYS A 94 -0.83 -25.73 13.91
N ASP A 95 0.47 -25.52 14.09
CA ASP A 95 1.50 -25.86 13.08
C ASP A 95 1.19 -25.26 11.70
N VAL A 96 0.77 -23.99 11.69
CA VAL A 96 0.73 -23.16 10.47
C VAL A 96 2.16 -22.74 10.13
N ASP A 97 2.53 -22.92 8.87
CA ASP A 97 3.82 -22.49 8.34
C ASP A 97 3.62 -21.24 7.49
N LEU A 98 4.31 -20.17 7.88
CA LEU A 98 4.25 -18.86 7.23
C LEU A 98 5.66 -18.43 6.81
N GLU A 99 6.56 -19.37 6.57
CA GLU A 99 7.88 -19.07 6.03
C GLU A 99 7.79 -18.70 4.54
N ALA A 100 8.49 -17.63 4.15
CA ALA A 100 8.66 -17.28 2.75
C ALA A 100 10.09 -16.80 2.49
N TRP A 101 10.63 -17.18 1.34
CA TRP A 101 11.98 -16.82 0.92
C TRP A 101 12.17 -15.29 0.84
N ASP A 102 13.34 -14.81 1.28
CA ASP A 102 13.75 -13.41 1.28
C ASP A 102 12.76 -12.44 1.95
N SER A 103 12.05 -12.91 2.99
CA SER A 103 11.13 -12.12 3.80
C SER A 103 11.64 -11.88 5.21
N ILE A 104 11.75 -10.61 5.61
CA ILE A 104 12.07 -10.26 7.00
C ILE A 104 10.90 -10.59 7.93
N ALA A 105 9.66 -10.34 7.50
CA ALA A 105 8.47 -10.58 8.32
C ALA A 105 8.10 -12.07 8.37
N ALA A 106 8.06 -12.72 7.21
CA ALA A 106 7.75 -14.13 7.03
C ALA A 106 8.96 -15.06 7.25
N HIS A 107 9.90 -14.64 8.10
CA HIS A 107 10.95 -15.52 8.60
C HIS A 107 10.44 -16.32 9.81
N SER A 108 11.02 -17.49 10.06
CA SER A 108 10.72 -18.37 11.21
C SER A 108 10.77 -17.65 12.57
N LYS A 109 11.67 -16.66 12.67
CA LYS A 109 11.87 -15.80 13.87
C LYS A 109 10.90 -14.61 13.95
N GLY A 110 10.19 -14.29 12.87
CA GLY A 110 9.15 -13.25 12.78
C GLY A 110 7.75 -13.85 12.95
N LEU A 111 7.00 -13.98 11.85
CA LEU A 111 5.64 -14.53 11.84
C LEU A 111 5.54 -15.91 12.51
N GLY A 112 6.53 -16.79 12.33
CA GLY A 112 6.56 -18.12 12.97
C GLY A 112 6.56 -18.08 14.50
N LYS A 113 7.16 -17.07 15.11
CA LYS A 113 7.12 -16.85 16.57
C LYS A 113 5.83 -16.13 16.98
N LEU A 114 5.37 -15.19 16.17
CA LEU A 114 4.16 -14.40 16.44
C LEU A 114 2.91 -15.29 16.48
N THR A 115 2.77 -16.23 15.56
CA THR A 115 1.64 -17.20 15.57
C THR A 115 1.56 -17.98 16.88
N LYS A 116 2.71 -18.39 17.45
CA LYS A 116 2.79 -19.11 18.73
C LYS A 116 2.30 -18.26 19.90
N VAL A 117 2.71 -16.99 19.94
CA VAL A 117 2.32 -16.05 21.01
C VAL A 117 0.83 -15.73 20.91
N LEU A 118 0.34 -15.35 19.73
CA LEU A 118 -1.05 -14.87 19.60
C LEU A 118 -2.10 -15.99 19.71
N ARG A 119 -1.71 -17.26 19.48
CA ARG A 119 -2.60 -18.42 19.65
C ARG A 119 -2.57 -19.02 21.06
N GLU A 120 -1.79 -18.46 21.98
CA GLU A 120 -1.68 -18.98 23.34
C GLU A 120 -3.07 -19.14 23.99
N GLY A 121 -3.29 -20.27 24.65
CA GLY A 121 -4.56 -20.59 25.29
C GLY A 121 -4.78 -19.76 26.55
N ARG A 122 -5.96 -19.17 26.68
CA ARG A 122 -6.35 -18.26 27.78
C ARG A 122 -7.60 -18.80 28.45
N TYR A 123 -7.42 -19.49 29.56
CA TYR A 123 -8.50 -20.29 30.19
C TYR A 123 -9.15 -19.62 31.40
N LYS A 124 -8.55 -18.54 31.92
CA LYS A 124 -9.07 -17.77 33.05
C LYS A 124 -9.68 -16.46 32.54
N THR A 125 -10.88 -16.13 33.01
CA THR A 125 -11.46 -14.81 32.75
C THR A 125 -10.71 -13.75 33.55
N THR A 126 -10.30 -12.66 32.89
CA THR A 126 -9.69 -11.49 33.50
C THR A 126 -10.27 -10.21 32.91
N THR A 127 -10.38 -9.19 33.76
CA THR A 127 -10.68 -7.80 33.39
C THR A 127 -9.42 -6.93 33.36
N ASP A 128 -8.27 -7.50 33.73
CA ASP A 128 -7.00 -6.80 33.71
C ASP A 128 -6.65 -6.41 32.28
N LEU A 129 -5.96 -5.27 32.15
CA LEU A 129 -5.47 -4.81 30.87
C LEU A 129 -4.48 -5.83 30.31
N ILE A 130 -4.70 -6.24 29.06
CA ILE A 130 -3.73 -7.04 28.30
C ILE A 130 -3.15 -6.21 27.17
N THR A 131 -1.90 -6.50 26.81
CA THR A 131 -1.18 -5.80 25.74
C THR A 131 -0.93 -6.68 24.52
N ILE A 132 -1.24 -7.97 24.58
CA ILE A 132 -1.00 -8.93 23.50
C ILE A 132 -2.34 -9.40 22.97
N PRO A 133 -2.58 -9.41 21.63
CA PRO A 133 -3.84 -9.85 21.05
C PRO A 133 -4.00 -11.37 21.06
N TYR A 134 -4.21 -11.94 22.25
CA TYR A 134 -4.48 -13.37 22.44
C TYR A 134 -5.85 -13.73 21.85
N ARG A 135 -5.87 -14.25 20.62
CA ARG A 135 -7.11 -14.54 19.88
C ARG A 135 -8.03 -15.48 20.66
N ASN A 136 -7.48 -16.47 21.35
CA ASN A 136 -8.26 -17.40 22.16
C ASN A 136 -9.00 -16.65 23.28
N GLY A 137 -8.29 -15.87 24.09
CA GLY A 137 -8.92 -15.17 25.21
C GLY A 137 -9.93 -14.13 24.78
N ILE A 138 -9.63 -13.36 23.73
CA ILE A 138 -10.52 -12.31 23.20
C ILE A 138 -11.82 -12.93 22.66
N LEU A 139 -11.72 -13.91 21.76
CA LEU A 139 -12.90 -14.47 21.09
C LEU A 139 -13.75 -15.39 21.97
N HIS A 140 -13.18 -15.92 23.05
CA HIS A 140 -13.92 -16.71 24.04
C HIS A 140 -14.39 -15.88 25.25
N GLY A 141 -14.23 -14.55 25.22
CA GLY A 141 -14.69 -13.67 26.32
C GLY A 141 -13.95 -13.89 27.63
N ARG A 142 -12.70 -14.34 27.58
CA ARG A 142 -11.84 -14.57 28.75
C ARG A 142 -10.97 -13.36 29.05
N ASP A 143 -10.34 -12.76 28.04
CA ASP A 143 -9.56 -11.54 28.24
C ASP A 143 -10.43 -10.33 27.92
N ILE A 144 -11.13 -9.77 28.91
CA ILE A 144 -12.08 -8.64 28.74
C ILE A 144 -11.31 -7.32 28.55
N GLY A 145 -10.14 -7.16 29.19
CA GLY A 145 -9.33 -5.93 29.14
C GLY A 145 -8.57 -5.72 27.82
N TYR A 146 -9.01 -6.35 26.73
CA TYR A 146 -8.40 -6.22 25.39
C TYR A 146 -8.80 -4.95 24.64
N ASP A 147 -9.89 -4.29 25.07
CA ASP A 147 -10.45 -3.08 24.45
C ASP A 147 -9.53 -1.88 24.73
N ASN A 148 -8.36 -1.88 24.10
CA ASN A 148 -7.36 -0.85 24.24
C ASN A 148 -6.49 -0.73 22.98
N ARG A 149 -5.86 0.43 22.86
CA ARG A 149 -5.02 0.80 21.71
C ARG A 149 -3.85 -0.15 21.48
N MET A 150 -3.24 -0.68 22.54
CA MET A 150 -2.07 -1.54 22.46
C MET A 150 -2.40 -2.84 21.70
N VAL A 151 -3.50 -3.48 22.09
CA VAL A 151 -4.01 -4.70 21.44
C VAL A 151 -4.42 -4.41 20.00
N ALA A 152 -5.14 -3.32 19.76
CA ALA A 152 -5.59 -2.94 18.42
C ALA A 152 -4.43 -2.66 17.46
N ALA A 153 -3.47 -1.83 17.87
CA ALA A 153 -2.28 -1.51 17.07
C ALA A 153 -1.48 -2.78 16.74
N LYS A 154 -1.25 -3.67 17.71
CA LYS A 154 -0.54 -4.94 17.48
C LYS A 154 -1.32 -5.90 16.59
N THR A 155 -2.65 -5.88 16.66
CA THR A 155 -3.51 -6.68 15.76
C THR A 155 -3.38 -6.21 14.32
N TRP A 156 -3.45 -4.89 14.09
CA TRP A 156 -3.21 -4.28 12.78
C TRP A 156 -1.79 -4.55 12.26
N ALA A 157 -0.78 -4.35 13.12
CA ALA A 157 0.62 -4.63 12.80
C ALA A 157 0.81 -6.07 12.34
N THR A 158 0.16 -7.02 12.99
CA THR A 158 0.21 -8.44 12.63
C THR A 158 -0.44 -8.69 11.26
N LEU A 159 -1.62 -8.12 10.99
CA LEU A 159 -2.26 -8.25 9.67
C LEU A 159 -1.34 -7.72 8.55
N PHE A 160 -0.69 -6.58 8.77
CA PHE A 160 0.23 -6.01 7.77
C PHE A 160 1.54 -6.80 7.67
N ALA A 161 2.00 -7.46 8.73
CA ALA A 161 3.11 -8.41 8.62
C ALA A 161 2.74 -9.64 7.79
N VAL A 162 1.49 -10.12 7.89
CA VAL A 162 0.96 -11.23 7.07
C VAL A 162 0.85 -10.86 5.59
N GLN A 163 0.66 -9.58 5.27
CA GLN A 163 0.63 -9.09 3.88
C GLN A 163 1.88 -9.48 3.09
N ASP A 164 3.06 -9.33 3.71
CA ASP A 164 4.35 -9.59 3.07
C ASP A 164 4.50 -11.07 2.70
N TRP A 165 3.99 -11.97 3.54
CA TRP A 165 3.85 -13.39 3.22
C TRP A 165 2.83 -13.62 2.10
N ALA A 166 1.66 -12.99 2.20
CA ALA A 166 0.57 -13.18 1.25
C ALA A 166 0.95 -12.76 -0.19
N ILE A 167 1.67 -11.66 -0.35
CA ILE A 167 2.20 -11.20 -1.64
C ILE A 167 3.14 -12.26 -2.24
N ARG A 168 4.07 -12.81 -1.45
CA ARG A 168 4.99 -13.85 -1.91
C ARG A 168 4.27 -15.13 -2.32
N VAL A 169 3.25 -15.54 -1.57
CA VAL A 169 2.41 -16.69 -1.94
C VAL A 169 1.77 -16.46 -3.32
N GLU A 170 1.16 -15.29 -3.54
CA GLU A 170 0.51 -14.97 -4.83
C GLU A 170 1.51 -14.85 -5.99
N GLN A 171 2.77 -14.50 -5.70
CA GLN A 171 3.86 -14.45 -6.67
C GLN A 171 4.55 -15.81 -6.88
N GLY A 172 4.22 -16.83 -6.09
CA GLY A 172 4.90 -18.14 -6.14
C GLY A 172 6.32 -18.14 -5.59
N LEU A 173 6.66 -17.19 -4.71
CA LEU A 173 8.01 -16.97 -4.16
C LEU A 173 8.16 -17.54 -2.73
N LEU A 174 7.54 -18.68 -2.44
CA LEU A 174 7.72 -19.34 -1.14
C LEU A 174 9.08 -20.04 -1.05
N GLU A 175 9.54 -20.63 -2.14
CA GLU A 175 10.81 -21.35 -2.23
C GLU A 175 11.96 -20.43 -2.66
N ALA A 176 13.18 -20.82 -2.29
CA ALA A 176 14.39 -20.13 -2.70
C ALA A 176 14.48 -20.07 -4.23
N GLN A 177 14.55 -18.86 -4.76
CA GLN A 177 14.90 -18.67 -6.17
C GLN A 177 16.37 -19.06 -6.36
N PRO A 178 16.75 -19.56 -7.56
CA PRO A 178 18.17 -19.71 -7.87
C PRO A 178 18.87 -18.38 -7.60
N GLU A 179 20.04 -18.42 -6.94
CA GLU A 179 20.84 -17.22 -6.73
C GLU A 179 21.00 -16.50 -8.07
N ASP A 180 20.61 -15.23 -8.12
CA ASP A 180 20.94 -14.40 -9.26
C ASP A 180 22.46 -14.50 -9.45
N PRO A 181 22.93 -14.70 -10.69
CA PRO A 181 24.36 -14.76 -10.94
C PRO A 181 25.00 -13.54 -10.30
N SER A 182 26.03 -13.77 -9.46
CA SER A 182 26.73 -12.69 -8.78
C SER A 182 27.03 -11.58 -9.79
N PRO A 183 26.64 -10.32 -9.52
CA PRO A 183 26.77 -9.26 -10.49
C PRO A 183 28.23 -9.22 -10.93
N SER A 184 28.44 -9.29 -12.24
CA SER A 184 29.74 -9.14 -12.84
C SER A 184 30.35 -7.80 -12.39
N TRP A 185 31.68 -7.70 -12.38
CA TRP A 185 32.35 -6.43 -12.08
C TRP A 185 31.87 -5.27 -12.96
N HIS A 186 31.42 -5.55 -14.18
CA HIS A 186 30.80 -4.57 -15.07
C HIS A 186 29.45 -4.08 -14.52
N GLU A 187 28.60 -4.97 -14.00
CA GLU A 187 27.32 -4.61 -13.37
C GLU A 187 27.54 -3.86 -12.06
N VAL A 188 28.53 -4.25 -11.25
CA VAL A 188 28.90 -3.51 -10.03
C VAL A 188 29.33 -2.08 -10.37
N LEU A 189 30.20 -1.88 -11.37
CA LEU A 189 30.62 -0.55 -11.81
C LEU A 189 29.47 0.26 -12.40
N LYS A 190 28.57 -0.38 -13.17
CA LYS A 190 27.35 0.25 -13.70
C LYS A 190 26.47 0.74 -12.55
N ASN A 191 26.22 -0.10 -11.55
CA ASN A 191 25.39 0.24 -10.38
C ASN A 191 25.99 1.37 -9.55
N ILE A 192 27.31 1.40 -9.35
CA ILE A 192 27.98 2.51 -8.66
C ILE A 192 27.74 3.83 -9.40
N ARG A 193 27.94 3.83 -10.72
CA ARG A 193 27.72 5.01 -11.55
C ARG A 193 26.26 5.46 -11.52
N GLU A 194 25.31 4.54 -11.68
CA GLU A 194 23.88 4.85 -11.62
C GLU A 194 23.48 5.43 -10.27
N ASN A 195 24.02 4.88 -9.16
CA ASN A 195 23.78 5.39 -7.81
C ASN A 195 24.36 6.79 -7.61
N GLU A 196 25.55 7.08 -8.12
CA GLU A 196 26.13 8.43 -8.07
C GLU A 196 25.28 9.42 -8.87
N GLU A 197 24.88 9.05 -10.09
CA GLU A 197 24.03 9.90 -10.92
C GLU A 197 22.66 10.14 -10.28
N ASP A 198 22.04 9.13 -9.68
CA ASP A 198 20.76 9.27 -8.98
C ASP A 198 20.90 10.13 -7.72
N LYS A 199 22.01 10.00 -6.99
CA LYS A 199 22.32 10.88 -5.85
C LYS A 199 22.46 12.34 -6.29
N ILE A 200 23.16 12.60 -7.40
CA ILE A 200 23.29 13.95 -7.97
C ILE A 200 21.91 14.48 -8.38
N ARG A 201 21.11 13.69 -9.10
CA ARG A 201 19.75 14.09 -9.51
C ARG A 201 18.87 14.43 -8.31
N LEU A 202 18.94 13.63 -7.24
CA LEU A 202 18.17 13.85 -6.03
C LEU A 202 18.62 15.13 -5.30
N GLN A 203 19.92 15.40 -5.26
CA GLN A 203 20.47 16.63 -4.66
C GLN A 203 20.12 17.89 -5.46
N GLN A 204 20.02 17.78 -6.78
CA GLN A 204 19.65 18.88 -7.68
C GLN A 204 18.15 19.04 -7.85
N TRP A 205 17.34 18.12 -7.32
CA TRP A 205 15.90 18.17 -7.50
C TRP A 205 15.29 19.28 -6.67
N GLU A 206 14.47 20.10 -7.32
CA GLU A 206 13.57 21.05 -6.69
C GLU A 206 12.16 20.89 -7.25
N PRO A 207 11.13 21.17 -6.43
CA PRO A 207 9.75 21.18 -6.91
C PRO A 207 9.54 22.29 -7.94
N ARG A 208 8.95 21.97 -9.09
CA ARG A 208 8.66 22.97 -10.13
C ARG A 208 7.52 23.88 -9.67
N GLN A 209 7.61 25.15 -10.00
CA GLN A 209 6.53 26.13 -9.81
C GLN A 209 5.73 26.26 -11.12
N ILE A 210 4.77 25.36 -11.33
CA ILE A 210 3.96 25.30 -12.56
C ILE A 210 2.53 25.72 -12.25
N GLN A 211 2.02 26.69 -13.01
CA GLN A 211 0.64 27.15 -12.96
C GLN A 211 -0.13 26.69 -14.21
N PRO A 212 -1.18 25.87 -14.06
CA PRO A 212 -2.11 25.59 -15.15
C PRO A 212 -2.71 26.87 -15.75
N SER A 213 -3.02 26.85 -17.04
CA SER A 213 -3.41 28.01 -17.88
C SER A 213 -2.32 29.04 -18.16
N ARG A 214 -1.22 29.06 -17.40
CA ARG A 214 -0.09 29.97 -17.64
C ARG A 214 1.09 29.25 -18.29
N ASP A 215 1.59 28.22 -17.61
CA ASP A 215 2.82 27.50 -17.99
C ASP A 215 2.50 26.21 -18.78
N VAL A 216 1.32 25.62 -18.54
CA VAL A 216 0.78 24.47 -19.28
C VAL A 216 -0.72 24.65 -19.50
N PRO A 217 -1.33 24.05 -20.54
CA PRO A 217 -2.78 24.12 -20.73
C PRO A 217 -3.53 23.54 -19.53
N ALA A 218 -4.57 24.22 -19.05
CA ALA A 218 -5.45 23.66 -18.02
C ALA A 218 -6.32 22.53 -18.57
N SER A 219 -6.56 22.48 -19.88
CA SER A 219 -7.25 21.37 -20.54
C SER A 219 -6.74 21.27 -21.97
N GLY A 220 -6.73 20.07 -22.55
CA GLY A 220 -6.22 19.88 -23.90
C GLY A 220 -5.96 18.42 -24.26
N ALA A 221 -5.54 18.21 -25.51
CA ALA A 221 -5.09 16.91 -25.98
C ALA A 221 -3.71 16.57 -25.39
N PRO A 222 -3.35 15.28 -25.22
CA PRO A 222 -2.07 14.90 -24.64
C PRO A 222 -0.83 15.51 -25.30
N ASP A 223 -0.88 15.73 -26.62
CA ASP A 223 0.23 16.29 -27.39
C ASP A 223 0.49 17.78 -27.15
N THR A 224 -0.40 18.49 -26.45
CA THR A 224 -0.15 19.86 -26.00
C THR A 224 0.74 19.95 -24.77
N TYR A 225 1.08 18.80 -24.17
CA TYR A 225 1.95 18.70 -23.00
C TYR A 225 3.32 18.12 -23.38
N PRO A 226 4.42 18.61 -22.79
CA PRO A 226 5.75 18.09 -23.09
C PRO A 226 5.86 16.58 -22.84
N LYS A 227 6.70 15.89 -23.61
CA LYS A 227 6.92 14.45 -23.44
C LYS A 227 7.59 14.16 -22.09
N GLY A 228 7.24 13.02 -21.50
CA GLY A 228 7.86 12.55 -20.25
C GLY A 228 7.44 13.32 -19.00
N THR A 229 6.36 14.10 -19.05
CA THR A 229 5.86 14.85 -17.89
C THR A 229 4.61 14.20 -17.28
N PRO A 230 4.36 14.39 -15.97
CA PRO A 230 3.19 13.82 -15.31
C PRO A 230 1.87 14.41 -15.86
N GLU A 231 1.87 15.67 -16.28
CA GLU A 231 0.69 16.34 -16.85
C GLU A 231 0.27 15.68 -18.16
N ARG A 232 1.25 15.34 -19.01
CA ARG A 232 1.00 14.57 -20.25
C ARG A 232 0.42 13.19 -19.93
N LYS A 233 1.01 12.47 -18.97
CA LYS A 233 0.52 11.13 -18.60
C LYS A 233 -0.92 11.16 -18.08
N LEU A 234 -1.24 12.15 -17.24
CA LEU A 234 -2.61 12.33 -16.75
C LEU A 234 -3.57 12.69 -17.89
N THR A 235 -3.18 13.58 -18.80
CA THR A 235 -4.05 13.93 -19.93
C THR A 235 -4.22 12.77 -20.93
N GLU A 236 -3.21 11.91 -21.11
CA GLU A 236 -3.37 10.63 -21.83
C GLU A 236 -4.46 9.78 -21.20
N TYR A 237 -4.40 9.57 -19.88
CA TYR A 237 -5.42 8.81 -19.14
C TYR A 237 -6.83 9.39 -19.31
N LEU A 238 -6.98 10.71 -19.12
CA LEU A 238 -8.27 11.40 -19.22
C LEU A 238 -8.80 11.41 -20.66
N ASP A 239 -7.93 11.54 -21.67
CA ASP A 239 -8.31 11.45 -23.09
C ASP A 239 -8.79 10.03 -23.46
N TYR A 240 -8.09 9.00 -22.99
CA TYR A 240 -8.56 7.62 -23.16
C TYR A 240 -9.89 7.37 -22.45
N TRP A 241 -10.11 7.96 -21.27
CA TRP A 241 -11.39 7.88 -20.59
C TRP A 241 -12.52 8.54 -21.40
N LYS A 242 -12.29 9.75 -21.92
CA LYS A 242 -13.24 10.44 -22.80
C LYS A 242 -13.60 9.61 -24.04
N LYS A 243 -12.62 8.87 -24.59
CA LYS A 243 -12.78 7.94 -25.72
C LYS A 243 -13.31 6.56 -25.33
N ARG A 244 -13.60 6.31 -24.05
CA ARG A 244 -13.99 4.99 -23.49
C ARG A 244 -12.99 3.87 -23.82
N ASN A 245 -11.71 4.21 -23.92
CA ASN A 245 -10.64 3.28 -24.24
C ASN A 245 -9.97 2.74 -22.97
N PHE A 246 -10.68 1.86 -22.26
CA PHE A 246 -10.26 1.32 -20.97
C PHE A 246 -8.94 0.53 -21.03
N GLY A 247 -8.61 -0.07 -22.17
CA GLY A 247 -7.35 -0.79 -22.36
C GLY A 247 -6.13 0.13 -22.32
N PHE A 248 -6.23 1.32 -22.92
CA PHE A 248 -5.15 2.30 -22.88
C PHE A 248 -5.16 3.12 -21.58
N MET A 249 -6.32 3.36 -20.96
CA MET A 249 -6.38 3.89 -19.59
C MET A 249 -5.59 3.01 -18.63
N ALA A 250 -5.77 1.69 -18.71
CA ALA A 250 -5.06 0.74 -17.85
C ALA A 250 -3.52 0.82 -18.00
N ARG A 251 -3.01 1.18 -19.19
CA ARG A 251 -1.57 1.35 -19.45
C ARG A 251 -1.00 2.63 -18.85
N CYS A 252 -1.83 3.59 -18.45
CA CYS A 252 -1.38 4.80 -17.77
C CYS A 252 -1.22 4.58 -16.26
N ILE A 253 -1.65 3.44 -15.71
CA ILE A 253 -1.58 3.12 -14.29
C ILE A 253 -0.18 2.59 -13.99
N ALA A 254 0.44 3.09 -12.92
CA ALA A 254 1.76 2.63 -12.49
C ALA A 254 1.70 1.12 -12.15
N PRO A 255 2.62 0.27 -12.65
CA PRO A 255 2.55 -1.18 -12.49
C PRO A 255 2.40 -1.68 -11.05
N ILE A 256 3.10 -1.04 -10.10
CA ILE A 256 3.03 -1.38 -8.66
C ILE A 256 1.64 -1.12 -8.06
N PHE A 257 0.89 -0.16 -8.59
CA PHE A 257 -0.39 0.28 -8.04
C PHE A 257 -1.60 -0.16 -8.87
N GLY A 258 -1.33 -0.73 -10.05
CA GLY A 258 -2.35 -1.22 -10.96
C GLY A 258 -2.76 -2.67 -10.65
N PRO A 259 -3.98 -3.06 -11.03
CA PRO A 259 -4.31 -4.48 -11.15
C PRO A 259 -3.35 -5.18 -12.14
N PRO A 260 -3.13 -6.50 -12.01
CA PRO A 260 -2.28 -7.25 -12.93
C PRO A 260 -2.62 -6.99 -14.41
N SER A 261 -1.61 -6.84 -15.25
CA SER A 261 -1.74 -6.37 -16.64
C SER A 261 -2.81 -7.10 -17.46
N LYS A 262 -2.98 -8.42 -17.24
CA LYS A 262 -3.99 -9.24 -17.92
C LYS A 262 -5.43 -8.86 -17.59
N ILE A 263 -5.71 -8.39 -16.37
CA ILE A 263 -7.07 -8.04 -15.92
C ILE A 263 -7.28 -6.53 -15.79
N ALA A 264 -6.23 -5.73 -15.91
CA ALA A 264 -6.29 -4.29 -15.74
C ALA A 264 -7.34 -3.60 -16.63
N PRO A 265 -7.45 -3.92 -17.94
CA PRO A 265 -8.49 -3.33 -18.79
C PRO A 265 -9.91 -3.65 -18.32
N ALA A 266 -10.15 -4.85 -17.78
CA ALA A 266 -11.46 -5.26 -17.28
C ALA A 266 -11.82 -4.50 -16.00
N ARG A 267 -10.87 -4.39 -15.06
CA ARG A 267 -11.05 -3.63 -13.81
C ARG A 267 -11.29 -2.14 -14.06
N VAL A 268 -10.56 -1.53 -14.99
CA VAL A 268 -10.79 -0.14 -15.38
C VAL A 268 -12.15 0.03 -16.04
N ARG A 269 -12.58 -0.93 -16.88
CA ARG A 269 -13.93 -0.90 -17.45
C ARG A 269 -14.99 -0.98 -16.36
N GLU A 270 -14.91 -1.95 -15.44
CA GLU A 270 -15.87 -2.10 -14.34
C GLU A 270 -16.10 -0.79 -13.58
N GLU A 271 -15.04 -0.02 -13.34
CA GLU A 271 -15.10 1.24 -12.60
C GLU A 271 -15.68 2.42 -13.39
N PHE A 272 -15.42 2.46 -14.71
CA PHE A 272 -15.66 3.64 -15.55
C PHE A 272 -16.73 3.44 -16.63
N GLU A 273 -17.27 2.24 -16.80
CA GLU A 273 -18.24 1.94 -17.87
C GLU A 273 -19.50 2.81 -17.80
N TYR A 274 -19.94 3.12 -16.57
CA TYR A 274 -21.08 3.96 -16.25
C TYR A 274 -20.72 5.43 -15.97
N LYS A 275 -19.43 5.80 -16.01
CA LYS A 275 -18.95 7.18 -15.82
C LYS A 275 -18.38 7.72 -17.12
N LYS A 276 -19.13 8.53 -17.85
CA LYS A 276 -18.67 9.10 -19.13
C LYS A 276 -18.03 10.46 -18.90
N LEU A 277 -16.71 10.57 -19.07
CA LEU A 277 -16.02 11.85 -18.94
C LEU A 277 -16.49 12.84 -20.02
N ILE A 278 -16.88 14.04 -19.59
CA ILE A 278 -17.31 15.16 -20.43
C ILE A 278 -16.12 16.11 -20.64
N SER A 279 -15.55 16.59 -19.54
CA SER A 279 -14.49 17.59 -19.52
C SER A 279 -13.60 17.43 -18.29
N PHE A 280 -12.42 18.02 -18.36
CA PHE A 280 -11.50 18.12 -17.22
C PHE A 280 -10.73 19.44 -17.29
N GLU A 281 -10.28 19.91 -16.14
CA GLU A 281 -9.46 21.11 -15.99
C GLU A 281 -8.43 20.89 -14.87
N LEU A 282 -7.14 20.94 -15.21
CA LEU A 282 -6.04 20.92 -14.24
C LEU A 282 -6.08 22.25 -13.46
N LYS A 283 -6.25 22.15 -12.13
CA LYS A 283 -6.33 23.31 -11.24
C LYS A 283 -5.00 23.63 -10.57
N GLU A 284 -4.25 22.60 -10.20
CA GLU A 284 -3.02 22.76 -9.45
C GLU A 284 -2.08 21.58 -9.71
N ILE A 285 -0.78 21.85 -9.81
CA ILE A 285 0.27 20.84 -9.96
C ILE A 285 1.29 21.07 -8.85
N ARG A 286 1.50 20.06 -8.01
CA ARG A 286 2.48 20.07 -6.93
C ARG A 286 3.44 18.91 -7.07
N ASP A 287 4.72 19.21 -7.16
CA ASP A 287 5.77 18.20 -7.04
C ASP A 287 6.05 17.95 -5.55
N GLU A 288 5.55 16.84 -5.01
CA GLU A 288 5.68 16.52 -3.58
C GLU A 288 6.99 15.77 -3.27
N ALA A 289 7.58 15.10 -4.26
CA ALA A 289 8.87 14.44 -4.15
C ALA A 289 9.56 14.31 -5.52
N ALA A 290 10.83 13.89 -5.51
CA ALA A 290 11.64 13.67 -6.71
C ALA A 290 10.98 12.80 -7.78
N ALA A 291 10.18 11.82 -7.33
CA ALA A 291 9.45 10.88 -8.17
C ALA A 291 7.92 11.05 -8.09
N ILE A 292 7.39 12.06 -7.38
CA ILE A 292 5.95 12.18 -7.10
C ILE A 292 5.44 13.56 -7.49
N THR A 293 4.40 13.58 -8.33
CA THR A 293 3.63 14.77 -8.65
C THR A 293 2.16 14.52 -8.35
N VAL A 294 1.53 15.50 -7.71
CA VAL A 294 0.10 15.52 -7.40
C VAL A 294 -0.56 16.60 -8.24
N ILE A 295 -1.65 16.24 -8.92
CA ILE A 295 -2.39 17.13 -9.81
C ILE A 295 -3.84 17.20 -9.37
N ASN A 296 -4.25 18.36 -8.83
CA ASN A 296 -5.65 18.62 -8.53
C ASN A 296 -6.38 18.93 -9.85
N THR A 297 -7.40 18.15 -10.15
CA THR A 297 -8.12 18.22 -11.41
C THR A 297 -9.60 18.34 -11.14
N LYS A 298 -10.22 19.37 -11.68
CA LYS A 298 -11.67 19.47 -11.77
C LYS A 298 -12.13 18.56 -12.91
N ILE A 299 -13.03 17.63 -12.64
CA ILE A 299 -13.56 16.70 -13.63
C ILE A 299 -15.08 16.81 -13.69
N GLN A 300 -15.61 16.71 -14.90
CA GLN A 300 -17.05 16.65 -15.15
C GLN A 300 -17.34 15.37 -15.94
N PHE A 301 -18.23 14.53 -15.40
CA PHE A 301 -18.60 13.26 -16.03
C PHE A 301 -20.09 13.00 -15.83
N GLU A 302 -20.65 12.15 -16.69
CA GLU A 302 -22.05 11.75 -16.64
C GLU A 302 -22.16 10.37 -15.95
N VAL A 303 -23.10 10.25 -15.02
CA VAL A 303 -23.54 8.97 -14.42
C VAL A 303 -25.05 8.88 -14.62
N ASP A 304 -25.52 7.80 -15.25
CA ASP A 304 -26.95 7.57 -15.53
C ASP A 304 -27.64 8.77 -16.22
N GLY A 305 -26.92 9.44 -17.14
CA GLY A 305 -27.42 10.61 -17.86
C GLY A 305 -27.37 11.93 -17.07
N GLN A 306 -26.93 11.91 -15.82
CA GLN A 306 -26.82 13.11 -14.97
C GLN A 306 -25.38 13.61 -14.93
N PRO A 307 -25.13 14.89 -15.29
CA PRO A 307 -23.81 15.48 -15.18
C PRO A 307 -23.44 15.68 -13.70
N THR A 308 -22.29 15.13 -13.32
CA THR A 308 -21.66 15.30 -12.02
C THR A 308 -20.34 16.04 -12.19
N GLU A 309 -20.04 16.94 -11.27
CA GLU A 309 -18.80 17.69 -11.21
C GLU A 309 -18.12 17.46 -9.86
N THR A 310 -16.82 17.19 -9.87
CA THR A 310 -16.04 17.02 -8.65
C THR A 310 -14.59 17.47 -8.83
N GLN A 311 -13.88 17.66 -7.73
CA GLN A 311 -12.43 17.82 -7.73
C GLN A 311 -11.79 16.50 -7.33
N PHE A 312 -10.86 16.03 -8.15
CA PHE A 312 -10.13 14.81 -7.90
C PHE A 312 -8.63 15.07 -7.88
N VAL A 313 -7.95 14.49 -6.89
CA VAL A 313 -6.51 14.66 -6.68
C VAL A 313 -5.79 13.44 -7.24
N PHE A 314 -5.24 13.58 -8.44
CA PHE A 314 -4.45 12.53 -9.07
C PHE A 314 -3.02 12.54 -8.52
N ARG A 315 -2.54 11.39 -8.06
CA ARG A 315 -1.13 11.19 -7.70
C ARG A 315 -0.46 10.36 -8.79
N LEU A 316 0.66 10.86 -9.30
CA LEU A 316 1.50 10.18 -10.26
C LEU A 316 2.87 9.88 -9.64
N VAL A 317 3.41 8.73 -10.00
CA VAL A 317 4.77 8.31 -9.65
C VAL A 317 5.58 8.12 -10.91
N ASN A 318 6.82 8.57 -10.91
CA ASN A 318 7.80 8.27 -11.94
C ASN A 318 8.56 7.01 -11.51
N SER A 319 8.58 5.99 -12.36
CA SER A 319 9.17 4.69 -12.06
C SER A 319 10.19 4.31 -13.13
N ASP A 320 11.24 3.59 -12.74
CA ASP A 320 12.16 2.95 -13.68
C ASP A 320 11.57 1.67 -14.31
N GLU A 321 12.36 1.00 -15.14
CA GLU A 321 11.99 -0.26 -15.82
C GLU A 321 11.61 -1.41 -14.86
N ASN A 322 12.07 -1.34 -13.61
CA ASN A 322 11.75 -2.32 -12.57
C ASN A 322 10.52 -1.90 -11.73
N GLY A 323 9.89 -0.77 -12.08
CA GLY A 323 8.76 -0.20 -11.37
C GLY A 323 9.14 0.62 -10.13
N GLN A 324 10.43 0.74 -9.80
CA GLN A 324 10.88 1.45 -8.60
C GLN A 324 10.82 2.96 -8.79
N PRO A 325 10.48 3.75 -7.73
CA PRO A 325 10.44 5.20 -7.85
C PRO A 325 11.77 5.79 -8.33
N ALA A 326 11.71 6.58 -9.39
CA ALA A 326 12.87 7.18 -10.04
C ALA A 326 12.73 8.71 -10.09
N THR A 327 13.81 9.43 -9.80
CA THR A 327 13.82 10.89 -9.92
C THR A 327 13.41 11.31 -11.34
N ARG A 328 12.52 12.29 -11.43
CA ARG A 328 12.04 12.86 -12.70
C ARG A 328 13.21 13.14 -13.64
N GLY A 329 13.05 12.73 -14.90
CA GLY A 329 14.04 12.95 -15.95
C GLY A 329 15.13 11.88 -16.01
N LYS A 330 15.12 10.86 -15.13
CA LYS A 330 15.96 9.66 -15.30
C LYS A 330 15.63 9.00 -16.64
N PRO A 331 16.62 8.76 -17.52
CA PRO A 331 16.39 8.05 -18.77
C PRO A 331 15.74 6.68 -18.53
N GLY A 332 14.78 6.29 -19.36
CA GLY A 332 14.05 5.03 -19.21
C GLY A 332 12.98 5.02 -18.12
N SER A 333 12.83 6.09 -17.33
CA SER A 333 11.72 6.22 -16.39
C SER A 333 10.43 6.70 -17.05
N GLU A 334 9.30 6.26 -16.51
CA GLU A 334 7.97 6.64 -16.97
C GLU A 334 7.03 7.02 -15.81
N TRP A 335 6.15 7.97 -16.10
CA TRP A 335 5.08 8.34 -15.17
C TRP A 335 3.91 7.37 -15.26
N GLY A 336 3.31 7.05 -14.12
CA GLY A 336 2.06 6.30 -14.02
C GLY A 336 1.18 6.80 -12.88
N LEU A 337 -0.13 6.59 -13.00
CA LEU A 337 -1.10 6.92 -11.96
C LEU A 337 -1.00 5.93 -10.80
N VAL A 338 -0.91 6.44 -9.57
CA VAL A 338 -0.94 5.65 -8.32
C VAL A 338 -2.38 5.30 -7.94
N PHE A 339 -3.30 6.26 -8.07
CA PHE A 339 -4.72 6.08 -7.82
C PHE A 339 -5.50 6.51 -9.05
N TRP A 340 -6.32 5.60 -9.57
CA TRP A 340 -6.99 5.75 -10.86
C TRP A 340 -8.52 5.67 -10.77
N ALA A 341 -9.06 5.03 -9.73
CA ALA A 341 -10.51 4.97 -9.49
C ALA A 341 -11.02 6.27 -8.87
N ILE A 342 -12.16 6.75 -9.36
CA ILE A 342 -12.82 7.98 -8.89
C ILE A 342 -14.09 7.53 -8.17
N SER A 343 -14.10 7.61 -6.84
CA SER A 343 -15.24 7.26 -5.98
C SER A 343 -16.39 8.24 -6.11
#